data_AF-A0A497MKB3-F1
#
_entry.id   AF-A0A497MKB3-F1
#
_cell.length_a   1.000
_cell.length_b   1.000
_cell.length_c   1.000
_cell.angle_alpha   90.00
_cell.angle_beta   90.00
_cell.angle_gamma   90.00
#
_symmetry.space_group_name_H-M   'P 1'
#
loop_
_entity.id
_entity.type
_entity.pdbx_description
1 polymer ?
#
loop_
_entity_poly.entity_id
_entity_poly.type
_entity_poly.pdbx_seq_one_letter_code
_entity_poly.pdbx_strand_id
1 'polypeptide(L)'
;MADIRKEVDELWKEIETIKRKLNEVKLILKTLEDFSIYYPVIILQVEYLSENFSRILSLARETQRLEVLKEFMKSAELRCKHMIENLGKHPLKHVLEKTYLMYTLGLLLGEWQSHGGALKTFLDTLVKTLGANRLNVLSEEIVRLLYGLEGIKILREAKKLVEGG
;
A
#
# COMPACT_ATOMS: atom_id res chain seq x y z
N MET A 1 -15.96 30.91 47.69
CA MET A 1 -16.41 31.51 46.41
C MET A 1 -15.30 31.47 45.35
N ALA A 2 -14.06 31.88 45.65
CA ALA A 2 -12.94 31.80 44.70
C ALA A 2 -12.53 30.37 44.34
N ASP A 3 -12.49 29.45 45.32
CA ASP A 3 -12.11 28.05 45.09
C ASP A 3 -13.11 27.28 44.20
N ILE A 4 -14.41 27.51 44.41
CA ILE A 4 -15.47 26.89 43.59
C ILE A 4 -15.39 27.34 42.13
N ARG A 5 -15.06 28.61 41.86
CA ARG A 5 -14.89 29.08 40.48
C ARG A 5 -13.72 28.41 39.79
N LYS A 6 -12.59 28.26 40.49
CA LYS A 6 -11.41 27.59 39.95
C LYS A 6 -11.69 26.13 39.64
N GLU A 7 -12.41 25.44 40.52
CA GLU A 7 -12.79 24.03 40.35
C GLU A 7 -13.76 23.84 39.17
N VAL A 8 -14.72 24.75 38.99
CA VAL A 8 -15.61 24.77 37.81
C VAL A 8 -14.84 25.03 36.51
N ASP A 9 -13.86 25.93 36.51
CA ASP A 9 -13.03 26.21 35.34
C ASP A 9 -12.13 25.02 34.95
N GLU A 10 -11.60 24.28 35.94
CA GLU A 10 -10.83 23.06 35.73
C GLU A 10 -11.71 21.94 35.15
N LEU A 11 -12.89 21.71 35.72
CA LEU A 11 -13.87 20.76 35.18
C LEU A 11 -14.32 21.14 33.75
N TRP A 12 -14.44 22.43 33.43
CA TRP A 12 -14.76 22.84 32.07
C TRP A 12 -13.65 22.51 31.06
N LYS A 13 -12.39 22.72 31.43
CA LYS A 13 -11.24 22.34 30.58
C LYS A 13 -11.16 20.83 30.35
N GLU A 14 -11.50 20.04 31.37
CA GLU A 14 -11.58 18.58 31.24
C GLU A 14 -12.69 18.19 30.27
N ILE A 15 -13.88 18.79 30.38
CA ILE A 15 -15.00 18.53 29.47
C ILE A 15 -14.66 18.91 28.03
N GLU A 16 -13.99 20.04 27.80
CA GLU A 16 -13.51 20.42 26.45
C GLU A 16 -12.48 19.43 25.89
N THR A 17 -11.60 18.92 26.75
CA THR A 17 -10.61 17.91 26.36
C THR A 17 -11.28 16.59 26.01
N ILE A 18 -12.26 16.15 26.81
CA ILE A 18 -13.06 14.95 26.54
C ILE A 18 -13.84 15.11 25.23
N LYS A 19 -14.46 16.27 24.98
CA LYS A 19 -15.17 16.55 23.71
C LYS A 19 -14.25 16.45 22.50
N ARG A 20 -13.02 16.98 22.58
CA ARG A 20 -12.03 16.85 21.49
C ARG A 20 -11.67 15.40 21.23
N LYS A 21 -11.33 14.64 22.28
CA LYS A 21 -11.04 13.20 22.16
C LYS A 21 -12.22 12.42 21.59
N LEU A 22 -13.45 12.73 21.99
CA LEU A 22 -14.65 12.08 21.45
C LEU A 22 -14.80 12.32 19.94
N ASN A 23 -14.50 13.54 19.47
CA ASN A 23 -14.55 13.86 18.04
C ASN A 23 -13.44 13.13 17.26
N GLU A 24 -12.24 13.04 17.81
CA GLU A 24 -11.15 12.25 17.22
C GLU A 24 -11.54 10.77 17.10
N VAL A 25 -12.10 10.19 18.17
CA VAL A 25 -12.57 8.80 18.17
C VAL A 25 -13.68 8.58 17.14
N LYS A 26 -14.65 9.50 17.02
CA LYS A 26 -15.70 9.42 16.00
C LYS A 26 -15.13 9.46 14.58
N LEU A 27 -14.11 10.28 14.34
CA LEU A 27 -13.44 10.35 13.05
C LEU A 27 -12.68 9.05 12.73
N ILE A 28 -12.00 8.47 13.73
CA ILE A 28 -11.33 7.17 13.61
C ILE A 28 -12.35 6.06 13.32
N LEU A 29 -13.46 6.01 14.05
CA LEU A 29 -14.51 5.00 13.83
C LEU A 29 -15.06 5.08 12.41
N LYS A 30 -15.39 6.29 11.93
CA LYS A 30 -15.85 6.48 10.55
C LYS A 30 -14.79 6.04 9.53
N THR A 31 -13.51 6.33 9.80
CA THR A 31 -12.41 5.89 8.95
C THR A 31 -12.30 4.37 8.89
N LEU A 32 -12.47 3.69 10.03
CA LEU A 32 -12.46 2.23 10.11
C LEU A 32 -13.67 1.61 9.40
N GLU A 33 -14.85 2.21 9.52
CA GLU A 33 -16.05 1.80 8.80
C GLU A 33 -15.84 1.90 7.28
N ASP A 34 -15.39 3.05 6.78
CA ASP A 34 -15.09 3.24 5.36
C ASP A 34 -14.04 2.23 4.88
N PHE A 35 -12.97 2.02 5.66
CA PHE A 35 -11.93 1.04 5.32
C PHE A 35 -12.48 -0.40 5.29
N SER A 36 -13.38 -0.76 6.20
CA SER A 36 -14.00 -2.10 6.24
C SER A 36 -14.85 -2.41 5.01
N ILE A 37 -15.37 -1.38 4.32
CA ILE A 37 -16.13 -1.52 3.08
C ILE A 37 -15.19 -1.73 1.88
N TYR A 38 -14.11 -0.94 1.80
CA TYR A 38 -13.22 -0.98 0.64
C TYR A 38 -12.16 -2.07 0.72
N TYR A 39 -11.74 -2.45 1.93
CA TYR A 39 -10.67 -3.43 2.12
C TYR A 39 -10.99 -4.80 1.50
N PRO A 40 -12.18 -5.40 1.68
CA PRO A 40 -12.53 -6.66 1.01
C PRO A 40 -12.50 -6.56 -0.53
N VAL A 41 -12.92 -5.42 -1.08
CA VAL A 41 -12.89 -5.18 -2.54
C VAL A 41 -11.44 -5.14 -3.04
N ILE A 42 -10.55 -4.47 -2.30
CA ILE A 42 -9.13 -4.43 -2.59
C ILE A 42 -8.56 -5.85 -2.57
N ILE A 43 -8.81 -6.62 -1.51
CA ILE A 43 -8.30 -7.99 -1.36
C ILE A 43 -8.76 -8.88 -2.52
N LEU A 44 -10.07 -8.90 -2.83
CA LEU A 44 -10.60 -9.72 -3.92
C LEU A 44 -9.98 -9.37 -5.28
N GLN A 45 -9.82 -8.09 -5.59
CA GLN A 45 -9.18 -7.67 -6.85
C GLN A 45 -7.70 -8.05 -6.91
N VAL A 46 -7.01 -7.95 -5.78
CA VAL A 46 -5.60 -8.27 -5.64
C VAL A 46 -5.37 -9.78 -5.75
N GLU A 47 -6.19 -10.60 -5.11
CA GLU A 47 -6.18 -12.06 -5.23
C GLU A 47 -6.45 -12.51 -6.66
N TYR A 48 -7.47 -11.94 -7.30
CA TYR A 48 -7.79 -12.23 -8.70
C TYR A 48 -6.61 -11.92 -9.64
N LEU A 49 -5.92 -10.80 -9.40
CA LEU A 49 -4.74 -10.45 -10.18
C LEU A 49 -3.60 -11.44 -9.92
N SER A 50 -3.38 -11.84 -8.67
CA SER A 50 -2.36 -12.80 -8.26
C SER A 50 -2.54 -14.16 -8.92
N GLU A 51 -3.77 -14.69 -8.89
CA GLU A 51 -4.08 -16.00 -9.49
C GLU A 51 -3.81 -15.99 -11.00
N ASN A 52 -4.25 -14.95 -11.69
CA ASN A 52 -3.98 -14.80 -13.12
C ASN A 52 -2.50 -14.62 -13.41
N PHE A 53 -1.79 -13.86 -12.58
CA PHE A 53 -0.35 -13.65 -12.73
C PHE A 53 0.40 -14.96 -12.59
N SER A 54 0.18 -15.70 -11.50
CA SER A 54 0.79 -17.01 -11.23
C SER A 54 0.54 -18.00 -12.37
N ARG A 55 -0.72 -18.08 -12.83
CA ARG A 55 -1.10 -18.96 -13.95
C ARG A 55 -0.35 -18.58 -15.23
N ILE A 56 -0.28 -17.30 -15.58
CA ILE A 56 0.42 -16.89 -16.81
C ILE A 56 1.94 -17.07 -16.66
N LEU A 57 2.49 -16.82 -15.47
CA LEU A 57 3.93 -16.95 -15.23
C LEU A 57 4.42 -18.39 -15.33
N SER A 58 3.62 -19.35 -14.86
CA SER A 58 3.90 -20.78 -14.97
C SER A 58 3.88 -21.28 -16.43
N LEU A 59 3.06 -20.67 -17.27
CA LEU A 59 2.97 -20.98 -18.71
C LEU A 59 4.01 -20.23 -19.54
N ALA A 60 4.52 -19.10 -19.04
CA ALA A 60 5.47 -18.25 -19.76
C ALA A 60 6.87 -18.87 -19.77
N ARG A 61 7.49 -18.89 -20.96
CA ARG A 61 8.92 -19.16 -21.10
C ARG A 61 9.73 -18.10 -20.36
N GLU A 62 10.94 -18.45 -19.94
CA GLU A 62 11.82 -17.55 -19.18
C GLU A 62 11.96 -16.16 -19.81
N THR A 63 12.12 -16.10 -21.14
CA THR A 63 12.24 -14.85 -21.91
C THR A 63 10.95 -14.01 -21.95
N GLN A 64 9.78 -14.61 -21.68
CA GLN A 64 8.47 -13.95 -21.72
C GLN A 64 8.02 -13.46 -20.34
N ARG A 65 8.55 -14.03 -19.25
CA ARG A 65 8.12 -13.72 -17.88
C ARG A 65 8.27 -12.26 -17.51
N LEU A 66 9.32 -11.59 -18.00
CA LEU A 66 9.52 -10.16 -17.76
C LEU A 66 8.46 -9.31 -18.44
N GLU A 67 8.02 -9.67 -19.63
CA GLU A 67 6.98 -8.92 -20.32
C GLU A 67 5.62 -9.09 -19.64
N VAL A 68 5.32 -10.31 -19.20
CA VAL A 68 4.15 -10.58 -18.36
C VAL A 68 4.19 -9.72 -17.09
N LEU A 69 5.33 -9.68 -16.38
CA LEU A 69 5.47 -8.86 -15.18
C LEU A 69 5.15 -7.38 -15.43
N LYS A 70 5.68 -6.80 -16.53
CA LYS A 70 5.41 -5.40 -16.90
C LYS A 70 3.92 -5.16 -17.15
N GLU A 71 3.27 -6.03 -17.93
CA GLU A 71 1.86 -5.86 -18.27
C GLU A 71 0.97 -5.99 -17.02
N PHE A 72 1.31 -6.88 -16.10
CA PHE A 72 0.62 -6.99 -14.81
C PHE A 72 0.82 -5.76 -13.93
N MET A 73 2.04 -5.22 -13.86
CA MET A 73 2.30 -3.96 -13.15
C MET A 73 1.48 -2.80 -13.73
N LYS A 74 1.42 -2.66 -15.06
CA LYS A 74 0.60 -1.64 -15.72
C LYS A 74 -0.89 -1.84 -15.46
N SER A 75 -1.37 -3.07 -15.53
CA SER A 75 -2.76 -3.40 -15.26
C SER A 75 -3.15 -3.07 -13.82
N ALA A 76 -2.29 -3.39 -12.85
CA ALA A 76 -2.47 -3.04 -11.45
C ALA A 76 -2.58 -1.52 -11.24
N GLU A 77 -1.66 -0.75 -11.79
CA GLU A 77 -1.67 0.72 -11.71
C GLU A 77 -2.93 1.31 -12.33
N LEU A 78 -3.36 0.78 -13.49
CA LEU A 78 -4.58 1.24 -14.16
C LEU A 78 -5.83 0.94 -13.33
N ARG A 79 -5.96 -0.28 -12.79
CA ARG A 79 -7.08 -0.66 -11.91
C ARG A 79 -7.12 0.18 -10.65
N CYS A 80 -5.96 0.46 -10.05
CA CYS A 80 -5.85 1.36 -8.92
C CYS A 80 -6.38 2.75 -9.27
N LYS A 81 -5.93 3.34 -10.39
CA LYS A 81 -6.42 4.65 -10.85
C LYS A 81 -7.94 4.68 -11.03
N HIS A 82 -8.51 3.68 -11.69
CA HIS A 82 -9.96 3.59 -11.88
C HIS A 82 -10.72 3.49 -10.54
N MET A 83 -10.24 2.65 -9.62
CA MET A 83 -10.82 2.53 -8.27
C MET A 83 -10.79 3.89 -7.56
N ILE A 84 -9.66 4.58 -7.60
CA ILE A 84 -9.41 5.84 -6.94
C ILE A 84 -10.19 7.01 -7.57
N GLU A 85 -10.42 7.00 -8.88
CA GLU A 85 -11.28 7.94 -9.58
C GLU A 85 -12.74 7.78 -9.14
N ASN A 86 -13.24 6.54 -9.01
CA ASN A 86 -14.59 6.25 -8.55
C ASN A 86 -14.85 6.73 -7.10
N LEU A 87 -13.81 6.90 -6.30
CA LEU A 87 -13.91 7.44 -4.94
C LEU A 87 -14.04 8.98 -4.90
N GLY A 88 -13.84 9.69 -6.02
CA GLY A 88 -13.99 11.14 -6.09
C GLY A 88 -13.11 11.90 -5.07
N LYS A 89 -13.75 12.61 -4.13
CA LYS A 89 -13.12 13.38 -3.04
C LYS A 89 -13.13 12.64 -1.68
N HIS A 90 -13.23 11.32 -1.68
CA HIS A 90 -13.25 10.53 -0.45
C HIS A 90 -12.00 10.82 0.42
N PRO A 91 -12.13 11.05 1.73
CA PRO A 91 -11.01 11.40 2.60
C PRO A 91 -9.91 10.32 2.65
N LEU A 92 -10.27 9.05 2.43
CA LEU A 92 -9.33 7.92 2.44
C LEU A 92 -8.69 7.61 1.09
N LYS A 93 -8.93 8.41 0.05
CA LYS A 93 -8.47 8.15 -1.32
C LYS A 93 -6.99 7.75 -1.39
N HIS A 94 -6.10 8.56 -0.80
CA HIS A 94 -4.66 8.29 -0.82
C HIS A 94 -4.26 7.06 0.00
N VAL A 95 -4.95 6.81 1.10
CA VAL A 95 -4.70 5.63 1.95
C VAL A 95 -5.08 4.36 1.19
N LEU A 96 -6.23 4.36 0.52
CA LEU A 96 -6.70 3.24 -0.29
C LEU A 96 -5.83 3.00 -1.52
N GLU A 97 -5.34 4.07 -2.17
CA GLU A 97 -4.41 3.97 -3.31
C GLU A 97 -3.13 3.25 -2.89
N LYS A 98 -2.51 3.76 -1.82
CA LYS A 98 -1.27 3.19 -1.28
C LYS A 98 -1.47 1.75 -0.81
N THR A 99 -2.57 1.48 -0.14
CA THR A 99 -2.92 0.14 0.35
C THR A 99 -3.04 -0.84 -0.80
N TYR A 100 -3.84 -0.51 -1.82
CA TYR A 100 -4.03 -1.35 -3.00
C TYR A 100 -2.71 -1.66 -3.70
N LEU A 101 -1.91 -0.63 -3.99
CA LEU A 101 -0.64 -0.79 -4.69
C LEU A 101 0.37 -1.59 -3.85
N MET A 102 0.44 -1.38 -2.54
CA MET A 102 1.33 -2.13 -1.65
C MET A 102 1.00 -3.62 -1.65
N TYR A 103 -0.28 -3.99 -1.48
CA TYR A 103 -0.70 -5.38 -1.51
C TYR A 103 -0.49 -6.00 -2.89
N THR A 104 -0.84 -5.28 -3.95
CA THR A 104 -0.67 -5.78 -5.32
C THR A 104 0.78 -6.04 -5.66
N LEU A 105 1.66 -5.07 -5.43
CA LEU A 105 3.09 -5.21 -5.70
C LEU A 105 3.73 -6.29 -4.81
N GLY A 106 3.26 -6.42 -3.57
CA GLY A 106 3.68 -7.48 -2.67
C GLY A 106 3.33 -8.87 -3.19
N LEU A 107 2.10 -9.08 -3.68
CA LEU A 107 1.70 -10.34 -4.28
C LEU A 107 2.45 -10.63 -5.58
N LEU A 108 2.55 -9.66 -6.49
CA LEU A 108 3.33 -9.83 -7.72
C LEU A 108 4.80 -10.18 -7.39
N LEU A 109 5.38 -9.59 -6.35
CA LEU A 109 6.72 -9.91 -5.92
C LEU A 109 6.82 -11.34 -5.35
N GLY A 110 5.82 -11.77 -4.57
CA GLY A 110 5.74 -13.13 -4.03
C GLY A 110 5.65 -14.17 -5.14
N GLU A 111 4.76 -13.98 -6.11
CA GLU A 111 4.62 -14.86 -7.27
C GLU A 111 5.87 -14.84 -8.17
N TRP A 112 6.50 -13.67 -8.34
CA TRP A 112 7.77 -13.57 -9.05
C TRP A 112 8.87 -14.38 -8.36
N GLN A 113 8.98 -14.25 -7.04
CA GLN A 113 9.96 -14.95 -6.22
C GLN A 113 9.76 -16.46 -6.26
N SER A 114 8.51 -16.93 -6.13
CA SER A 114 8.17 -18.36 -6.10
C SER A 114 8.54 -19.08 -7.40
N HIS A 115 8.61 -18.34 -8.51
CA HIS A 115 9.03 -18.86 -9.82
C HIS A 115 10.52 -18.61 -10.13
N GLY A 116 11.33 -18.32 -9.11
CA GLY A 116 12.78 -18.14 -9.23
C GLY A 116 13.22 -16.74 -9.68
N GLY A 117 12.32 -15.77 -9.65
CA GLY A 117 12.60 -14.40 -10.04
C GLY A 117 13.55 -13.68 -9.08
N ALA A 118 14.54 -12.97 -9.63
CA ALA A 118 15.45 -12.15 -8.83
C ALA A 118 14.80 -10.82 -8.40
N LEU A 119 15.02 -10.40 -7.15
CA LEU A 119 14.51 -9.14 -6.61
C LEU A 119 14.98 -7.93 -7.42
N LYS A 120 16.27 -7.85 -7.74
CA LYS A 120 16.84 -6.72 -8.49
C LYS A 120 16.13 -6.51 -9.83
N THR A 121 15.87 -7.60 -10.54
CA THR A 121 15.14 -7.57 -11.81
C THR A 121 13.71 -7.07 -11.65
N PHE A 122 13.03 -7.47 -10.56
CA PHE A 122 11.70 -6.96 -10.24
C PHE A 122 11.72 -5.45 -9.97
N LEU A 123 12.64 -4.97 -9.12
CA LEU A 123 12.75 -3.55 -8.77
C LEU A 123 13.09 -2.69 -9.98
N ASP A 124 14.04 -3.14 -10.81
CA ASP A 124 14.38 -2.46 -12.07
C ASP A 124 13.17 -2.38 -13.02
N THR A 125 12.41 -3.47 -13.11
CA THR A 125 11.20 -3.54 -13.94
C THR A 125 10.12 -2.60 -13.41
N LEU A 126 9.92 -2.56 -12.08
CA LEU A 126 8.98 -1.65 -11.42
C LEU A 126 9.31 -0.19 -11.73
N VAL A 127 10.57 0.22 -11.54
CA VAL A 127 11.00 1.60 -11.79
C VAL A 127 10.85 1.95 -13.27
N LYS A 128 11.26 1.07 -14.19
CA LYS A 128 11.14 1.31 -15.63
C LYS A 128 9.70 1.36 -16.14
N THR A 129 8.78 0.67 -15.45
CA THR A 129 7.40 0.49 -15.92
C THR A 129 6.44 1.47 -15.29
N LEU A 130 6.53 1.69 -13.99
CA LEU A 130 5.62 2.55 -13.22
C LEU A 130 6.28 3.82 -12.67
N GLY A 131 7.60 3.92 -12.77
CA GLY A 131 8.39 5.06 -12.28
C GLY A 131 8.89 4.90 -10.86
N ALA A 132 9.87 5.74 -10.52
CA ALA A 132 10.58 5.78 -9.24
C ALA A 132 9.65 5.84 -8.01
N ASN A 133 8.60 6.66 -8.10
CA ASN A 133 7.69 6.93 -6.99
C ASN A 133 6.98 5.66 -6.47
N ARG A 134 6.79 4.65 -7.33
CA ARG A 134 6.14 3.39 -6.93
C ARG A 134 7.04 2.48 -6.12
N LEU A 135 8.36 2.67 -6.18
CA LEU A 135 9.31 1.95 -5.34
C LEU A 135 9.08 2.21 -3.85
N ASN A 136 8.64 3.43 -3.49
CA ASN A 136 8.37 3.83 -2.12
C ASN A 136 7.08 3.24 -1.54
N VAL A 137 6.25 2.63 -2.37
CA VAL A 137 5.05 1.89 -1.94
C VAL A 137 5.40 0.48 -1.47
N LEU A 138 6.51 -0.09 -1.95
CA LEU A 138 6.94 -1.44 -1.57
C LEU A 138 7.44 -1.46 -0.12
N SER A 139 6.84 -2.35 0.69
CA SER A 139 7.17 -2.51 2.11
C SER A 139 8.47 -3.29 2.32
N GLU A 140 9.34 -2.78 3.19
CA GLU A 140 10.54 -3.51 3.61
C GLU A 140 10.21 -4.84 4.29
N GLU A 141 9.07 -4.92 4.99
CA GLU A 141 8.63 -6.14 5.66
C GLU A 141 8.30 -7.25 4.66
N ILE A 142 7.60 -6.90 3.58
CA ILE A 142 7.28 -7.85 2.50
C ILE A 142 8.57 -8.33 1.83
N VAL A 143 9.50 -7.41 1.53
CA VAL A 143 10.78 -7.78 0.92
C VAL A 143 11.60 -8.65 1.87
N ARG A 144 11.61 -8.34 3.17
CA ARG A 144 12.28 -9.15 4.20
C ARG A 144 11.71 -10.56 4.26
N LEU A 145 10.39 -10.70 4.20
CA LEU A 145 9.72 -12.00 4.24
C LEU A 145 10.18 -12.89 3.07
N LEU A 146 10.29 -12.32 1.87
CA LEU A 146 10.55 -13.06 0.64
C LEU A 146 12.05 -13.26 0.32
N TYR A 147 12.89 -12.28 0.67
CA TYR A 147 14.32 -12.25 0.28
C TYR A 147 15.27 -12.01 1.47
N GLY A 148 14.76 -12.01 2.70
CA GLY A 148 15.57 -11.84 3.91
C GLY A 148 16.17 -10.44 4.07
N LEU A 149 17.18 -10.33 4.94
CA LEU A 149 17.86 -9.07 5.24
C LEU A 149 18.60 -8.50 4.02
N GLU A 150 19.11 -9.37 3.14
CA GLU A 150 19.79 -8.94 1.92
C GLU A 150 18.81 -8.26 0.96
N GLY A 151 17.59 -8.77 0.85
CA GLY A 151 16.52 -8.10 0.08
C GLY A 151 16.24 -6.68 0.56
N ILE A 152 16.24 -6.44 1.88
CA ILE A 152 16.04 -5.09 2.44
C ILE A 152 17.17 -4.16 1.99
N LYS A 153 18.43 -4.63 2.03
CA LYS A 153 19.58 -3.81 1.58
C LYS A 153 19.42 -3.42 0.12
N ILE A 154 19.10 -4.39 -0.75
CA ILE A 154 18.87 -4.17 -2.18
C ILE A 154 17.74 -3.14 -2.39
N LEU A 155 16.61 -3.27 -1.66
CA LEU A 155 15.51 -2.31 -1.75
C LEU A 155 15.94 -0.90 -1.33
N ARG A 156 16.67 -0.76 -0.23
CA ARG A 156 17.15 0.54 0.27
C ARG A 156 18.15 1.18 -0.69
N GLU A 157 19.06 0.40 -1.26
CA GLU A 157 19.98 0.85 -2.30
C GLU A 157 19.23 1.33 -3.54
N ALA A 158 18.25 0.54 -4.02
CA ALA A 158 17.40 0.94 -5.13
C ALA A 158 16.69 2.26 -4.84
N LYS A 159 16.09 2.43 -3.65
CA LYS A 159 15.41 3.68 -3.25
C LYS A 159 16.35 4.88 -3.27
N LYS A 160 17.55 4.75 -2.68
CA LYS A 160 18.57 5.81 -2.69
C LYS A 160 18.98 6.22 -4.10
N LEU A 161 19.13 5.26 -5.01
CA LEU A 161 19.54 5.53 -6.39
C LEU A 161 18.49 6.37 -7.15
N VAL A 162 17.20 6.22 -6.85
CA VAL A 162 16.14 6.97 -7.53
C VAL A 162 15.77 8.27 -6.83
N GLU A 163 16.16 8.47 -5.58
CA GLU A 163 15.97 9.74 -4.83
C GLU A 163 17.13 10.73 -5.04
N GLY A 164 18.30 10.24 -5.48
CA GLY A 164 19.51 11.04 -5.71
C GLY A 164 19.74 11.52 -7.14
N GLY A 165 18.79 11.30 -8.06
CA GLY A 165 18.84 11.72 -9.47
C GLY A 165 17.64 12.57 -9.84
#